data_AF-A0A356TB58-F1
#
_entry.id   AF-A0A356TB58-F1
#
_cell.length_a   1.000
_cell.length_b   1.000
_cell.length_c   1.000
_cell.angle_alpha   90.00
_cell.angle_beta   90.00
_cell.angle_gamma   90.00
#
_symmetry.space_group_name_H-M   'P 1'
#
loop_
_entity.id
_entity.type
_entity.pdbx_description
1 polymer ?
#
loop_
_entity_poly.entity_id
_entity_poly.type
_entity_poly.pdbx_seq_one_letter_code
_entity_poly.pdbx_strand_id
1 'polypeptide(L)'
;EWPQAVNPARQYVMHANNDPGNIATDGDIFDDPHYIGGPWIEGYRARRIDERLTAAIGAGDATFEEMQRLHGDHHSNLGEDYVPLLLEVIDAARSASLGTPDPGSTEERMAAMWTANEARFTEVESRMLAWRDAGYPTPSGVETFYSTPGAGDAESSVATTLFGHWFPRFIRGVLNDEGIPRNLSPAVTGDTYTMMTIQLLVNGRGDGNPEGLGSWNPATRESVFFDDIDTPETESSREIGVRALVEALDFLLAEPTEPGVGGFGSADMSTYLWGLRHQVRFESLLAGFLGDAGGLGALLDMFNVTTSRMPLAADLPADDPRAGLRWFPRPGDQFDVDAANPGLDGETFSHGSGPVF
;
A
#
# COMPACT_ATOMS: atom_id res chain seq x y z
N GLU A 1 -22.57 6.20 -28.60
CA GLU A 1 -21.40 7.03 -28.98
C GLU A 1 -20.24 6.64 -28.05
N TRP A 2 -18.98 6.84 -28.45
CA TRP A 2 -17.83 6.51 -27.58
C TRP A 2 -17.36 7.77 -26.83
N PRO A 3 -16.94 7.69 -25.55
CA PRO A 3 -16.35 8.80 -24.83
C PRO A 3 -15.13 9.36 -25.59
N GLN A 4 -15.12 10.67 -25.82
CA GLN A 4 -14.05 11.35 -26.53
C GLN A 4 -13.92 12.80 -26.06
N ALA A 5 -12.68 13.32 -26.04
CA ALA A 5 -12.39 14.71 -25.72
C ALA A 5 -11.39 15.29 -26.73
N VAL A 6 -11.69 16.48 -27.24
CA VAL A 6 -10.80 17.25 -28.13
C VAL A 6 -10.72 18.66 -27.60
N ASN A 7 -9.50 19.14 -27.32
CA ASN A 7 -9.22 20.47 -26.74
C ASN A 7 -10.14 20.80 -25.54
N PRO A 8 -10.21 19.94 -24.51
CA PRO A 8 -11.06 20.19 -23.36
C PRO A 8 -10.65 21.48 -22.64
N ALA A 9 -11.58 22.14 -21.94
CA ALA A 9 -11.31 23.38 -21.22
C ALA A 9 -10.20 23.26 -20.17
N ARG A 10 -10.05 22.07 -19.55
CA ARG A 10 -8.94 21.74 -18.62
C ARG A 10 -7.57 21.63 -19.28
N GLN A 11 -7.49 21.70 -20.61
CA GLN A 11 -6.26 21.72 -21.42
C GLN A 11 -5.44 20.42 -21.47
N TYR A 12 -5.87 19.33 -20.83
CA TYR A 12 -5.26 18.01 -20.95
C TYR A 12 -6.29 16.88 -21.00
N VAL A 13 -5.80 15.72 -21.45
CA VAL A 13 -6.45 14.42 -21.32
C VAL A 13 -5.51 13.53 -20.52
N MET A 14 -6.05 12.79 -19.57
CA MET A 14 -5.30 11.81 -18.78
C MET A 14 -6.09 10.51 -18.72
N HIS A 15 -5.37 9.40 -18.56
CA HIS A 15 -5.94 8.09 -18.35
C HIS A 15 -4.92 7.22 -17.62
N ALA A 16 -5.36 6.61 -16.52
CA ALA A 16 -4.55 5.71 -15.71
C ALA A 16 -5.35 4.46 -15.33
N ASN A 17 -6.10 3.91 -16.30
CA ASN A 17 -7.05 2.80 -16.15
C ASN A 17 -8.34 3.15 -15.37
N ASN A 18 -8.53 4.43 -15.07
CA ASN A 18 -9.76 4.98 -14.51
C ASN A 18 -10.89 5.08 -15.54
N ASP A 19 -12.09 5.33 -15.06
CA ASP A 19 -13.28 5.55 -15.90
C ASP A 19 -13.03 6.63 -16.97
N PRO A 20 -13.20 6.31 -18.27
CA PRO A 20 -12.91 7.23 -19.37
C PRO A 20 -13.99 8.32 -19.57
N GLY A 21 -15.17 8.19 -18.94
CA GLY A 21 -16.33 9.03 -19.24
C GLY A 21 -17.11 9.54 -18.03
N ASN A 22 -16.68 9.23 -16.80
CA ASN A 22 -17.46 9.51 -15.59
C ASN A 22 -18.84 8.84 -15.64
N ILE A 23 -18.82 7.56 -15.99
CA ILE A 23 -19.95 6.69 -16.29
C ILE A 23 -20.36 5.96 -15.00
N ALA A 24 -19.40 5.33 -14.31
CA ALA A 24 -19.65 4.50 -13.12
C ALA A 24 -19.42 5.25 -11.79
N THR A 25 -19.75 6.54 -11.72
CA THR A 25 -19.37 7.40 -10.56
C THR A 25 -20.46 7.65 -9.53
N ASP A 26 -21.70 7.27 -9.82
CA ASP A 26 -22.86 7.36 -8.91
C ASP A 26 -23.13 6.06 -8.13
N GLY A 27 -22.34 5.02 -8.40
CA GLY A 27 -22.48 3.71 -7.77
C GLY A 27 -23.64 2.87 -8.33
N ASP A 28 -24.27 3.30 -9.43
CA ASP A 28 -25.24 2.50 -10.17
C ASP A 28 -24.63 2.07 -11.51
N ILE A 29 -24.59 0.76 -11.76
CA ILE A 29 -24.08 0.22 -13.04
C ILE A 29 -25.22 -0.09 -14.02
N PHE A 30 -26.47 0.18 -13.64
CA PHE A 30 -27.68 -0.20 -14.36
C PHE A 30 -28.44 0.99 -14.97
N ASP A 31 -28.11 2.22 -14.61
CA ASP A 31 -28.80 3.42 -15.10
C ASP A 31 -28.15 4.05 -16.34
N ASP A 32 -26.96 3.58 -16.73
CA ASP A 32 -26.33 3.92 -17.99
C ASP A 32 -27.04 3.31 -19.21
N PRO A 33 -27.25 4.09 -20.30
CA PRO A 33 -27.90 3.58 -21.52
C PRO A 33 -27.06 2.54 -22.28
N HIS A 34 -25.75 2.48 -22.05
CA HIS A 34 -24.82 1.63 -22.78
C HIS A 34 -23.69 1.09 -21.88
N TYR A 35 -23.50 -0.23 -21.87
CA TYR A 35 -22.30 -0.85 -21.30
C TYR A 35 -21.11 -0.67 -22.26
N ILE A 36 -20.04 0.00 -21.81
CA ILE A 36 -18.85 0.25 -22.65
C ILE A 36 -17.56 -0.40 -22.13
N GLY A 37 -17.61 -1.07 -20.98
CA GLY A 37 -16.45 -1.72 -20.35
C GLY A 37 -16.49 -1.65 -18.83
N GLY A 38 -15.46 -2.23 -18.21
CA GLY A 38 -15.31 -2.28 -16.76
C GLY A 38 -14.91 -3.68 -16.26
N PRO A 39 -14.48 -3.79 -15.00
CA PRO A 39 -14.36 -2.71 -14.02
C PRO A 39 -13.19 -1.76 -14.29
N TRP A 40 -13.29 -0.51 -13.82
CA TRP A 40 -12.23 0.50 -13.89
C TRP A 40 -11.48 0.57 -12.55
N ILE A 41 -10.24 1.04 -12.59
CA ILE A 41 -9.40 1.21 -11.39
C ILE A 41 -9.91 2.39 -10.55
N GLU A 42 -9.78 2.28 -9.22
CA GLU A 42 -10.34 3.14 -8.16
C GLU A 42 -9.94 4.62 -8.25
N GLY A 43 -8.94 4.95 -9.07
CA GLY A 43 -8.67 6.31 -9.51
C GLY A 43 -7.59 7.05 -8.74
N TYR A 44 -6.90 6.44 -7.76
CA TYR A 44 -5.79 7.06 -7.03
C TYR A 44 -4.72 7.66 -7.97
N ARG A 45 -4.24 6.85 -8.91
CA ARG A 45 -3.26 7.25 -9.94
C ARG A 45 -3.77 8.41 -10.78
N ALA A 46 -5.04 8.33 -11.19
CA ALA A 46 -5.68 9.31 -12.05
C ALA A 46 -5.86 10.65 -11.32
N ARG A 47 -6.28 10.63 -10.05
CA ARG A 47 -6.35 11.80 -9.16
C ARG A 47 -4.99 12.48 -9.06
N ARG A 48 -3.93 11.72 -8.76
CA ARG A 48 -2.57 12.27 -8.62
C ARG A 48 -2.07 12.93 -9.91
N ILE A 49 -2.31 12.29 -11.06
CA ILE A 49 -1.97 12.87 -12.37
C ILE A 49 -2.77 14.17 -12.62
N ASP A 50 -4.06 14.17 -12.30
CA ASP A 50 -4.95 15.33 -12.46
C ASP A 50 -4.48 16.53 -11.63
N GLU A 51 -4.14 16.30 -10.35
CA GLU A 51 -3.61 17.31 -9.43
C GLU A 51 -2.29 17.89 -9.94
N ARG A 52 -1.34 17.03 -10.34
CA ARG A 52 -0.03 17.44 -10.85
C ARG A 52 -0.14 18.23 -12.15
N LEU A 53 -0.98 17.78 -13.10
CA LEU A 53 -1.20 18.50 -14.37
C LEU A 53 -1.90 19.84 -14.13
N THR A 54 -2.92 19.88 -13.26
CA THR A 54 -3.61 21.11 -12.90
C THR A 54 -2.66 22.12 -12.28
N ALA A 55 -1.81 21.69 -11.35
CA ALA A 55 -0.80 22.54 -10.72
C ALA A 55 0.22 23.06 -11.74
N ALA A 56 0.77 22.17 -12.60
CA ALA A 56 1.74 22.55 -13.62
C ALA A 56 1.17 23.54 -14.64
N ILE A 57 -0.07 23.36 -15.08
CA ILE A 57 -0.75 24.29 -15.99
C ILE A 57 -1.02 25.63 -15.31
N GLY A 58 -1.53 25.61 -14.07
CA GLY A 58 -1.79 26.82 -13.29
C GLY A 58 -0.52 27.66 -13.05
N ALA A 59 0.62 27.00 -12.87
CA ALA A 59 1.93 27.64 -12.72
C ALA A 59 2.56 28.08 -14.06
N GLY A 60 2.07 27.58 -15.20
CA GLY A 60 2.73 27.75 -16.50
C GLY A 60 3.99 26.89 -16.69
N ASP A 61 4.15 25.86 -15.86
CA ASP A 61 5.34 25.00 -15.76
C ASP A 61 5.13 23.60 -16.36
N ALA A 62 4.10 23.40 -17.19
CA ALA A 62 3.85 22.17 -17.95
C ALA A 62 4.88 21.94 -19.07
N THR A 63 6.15 21.82 -18.67
CA THR A 63 7.32 21.63 -19.53
C THR A 63 7.59 20.13 -19.77
N PHE A 64 8.49 19.83 -20.71
CA PHE A 64 8.95 18.45 -20.93
C PHE A 64 9.54 17.81 -19.67
N GLU A 65 10.36 18.57 -18.93
CA GLU A 65 10.97 18.09 -17.69
C GLU A 65 9.91 17.81 -16.61
N GLU A 66 8.88 18.66 -16.50
CA GLU A 66 7.80 18.42 -15.54
C GLU A 66 6.97 17.18 -15.90
N MET A 67 6.74 16.92 -17.19
CA MET A 67 6.10 15.67 -17.62
C MET A 67 6.96 14.44 -17.28
N GLN A 68 8.28 14.54 -17.40
CA GLN A 68 9.18 13.45 -16.98
C GLN A 68 9.11 13.21 -15.47
N ARG A 69 9.07 14.28 -14.66
CA ARG A 69 8.91 14.16 -13.20
C ARG A 69 7.56 13.57 -12.83
N LEU A 70 6.48 13.94 -13.52
CA LEU A 70 5.15 13.36 -13.31
C LEU A 70 5.16 11.85 -13.55
N HIS A 71 5.82 11.39 -14.62
CA HIS A 71 5.95 9.96 -14.91
C HIS A 71 6.73 9.16 -13.85
N GLY A 72 7.63 9.82 -13.11
CA GLY A 72 8.39 9.22 -12.00
C GLY A 72 7.83 9.53 -10.61
N ASP A 73 6.60 10.05 -10.51
CA ASP A 73 5.98 10.39 -9.23
C ASP A 73 5.63 9.11 -8.45
N HIS A 74 6.29 8.98 -7.31
CA HIS A 74 6.15 7.90 -6.34
C HIS A 74 5.64 8.48 -5.01
N HIS A 75 4.52 9.18 -5.09
CA HIS A 75 3.79 9.69 -3.92
C HIS A 75 2.83 8.60 -3.42
N SER A 76 2.81 8.33 -2.12
CA SER A 76 1.87 7.38 -1.54
C SER A 76 0.48 7.99 -1.42
N ASN A 77 -0.39 7.65 -2.38
CA ASN A 77 -1.80 8.04 -2.32
C ASN A 77 -2.54 7.33 -1.18
N LEU A 78 -2.16 6.10 -0.87
CA LEU A 78 -2.71 5.35 0.26
C LEU A 78 -2.22 5.90 1.60
N GLY A 79 -0.96 6.32 1.68
CA GLY A 79 -0.42 6.96 2.86
C GLY A 79 -1.18 8.24 3.21
N GLU A 80 -1.52 9.04 2.20
CA GLU A 80 -2.35 10.25 2.37
C GLU A 80 -3.71 9.93 3.02
N ASP A 81 -4.39 8.89 2.56
CA ASP A 81 -5.72 8.52 3.04
C ASP A 81 -5.71 7.77 4.38
N TYR A 82 -4.72 6.89 4.62
CA TYR A 82 -4.77 5.91 5.71
C TYR A 82 -3.74 6.11 6.83
N VAL A 83 -2.72 6.95 6.66
CA VAL A 83 -1.88 7.35 7.80
C VAL A 83 -2.69 8.03 8.91
N PRO A 84 -3.69 8.90 8.63
CA PRO A 84 -4.56 9.42 9.67
C PRO A 84 -5.25 8.32 10.51
N LEU A 85 -5.67 7.22 9.88
CA LEU A 85 -6.24 6.07 10.58
C LEU A 85 -5.20 5.36 11.45
N LEU A 86 -3.98 5.13 10.94
CA LEU A 86 -2.90 4.54 11.74
C LEU A 86 -2.56 5.41 12.97
N LEU A 87 -2.52 6.74 12.80
CA LEU A 87 -2.30 7.66 13.91
C LEU A 87 -3.46 7.63 14.91
N GLU A 88 -4.71 7.54 14.45
CA GLU A 88 -5.90 7.37 15.30
C GLU A 88 -5.82 6.07 16.13
N VAL A 89 -5.39 4.96 15.50
CA VAL A 89 -5.20 3.65 16.13
C VAL A 89 -4.17 3.71 17.26
N ILE A 90 -3.02 4.34 16.99
CA ILE A 90 -1.93 4.52 17.97
C ILE A 90 -2.41 5.38 19.14
N ASP A 91 -3.10 6.49 18.86
CA ASP A 91 -3.60 7.40 19.90
C ASP A 91 -4.68 6.75 20.77
N ALA A 92 -5.55 5.93 20.18
CA ALA A 92 -6.58 5.19 20.92
C ALA A 92 -5.95 4.17 21.89
N ALA A 93 -4.94 3.44 21.45
CA ALA A 93 -4.22 2.48 22.30
C ALA A 93 -3.49 3.18 23.45
N ARG A 94 -2.81 4.30 23.15
CA ARG A 94 -2.19 5.16 24.16
C ARG A 94 -3.22 5.66 25.17
N SER A 95 -4.32 6.24 24.70
CA SER A 95 -5.36 6.79 25.54
C SER A 95 -5.99 5.73 26.46
N ALA A 96 -6.24 4.53 25.93
CA ALA A 96 -6.71 3.41 26.72
C ALA A 96 -5.70 3.02 27.83
N SER A 97 -4.40 3.03 27.54
CA SER A 97 -3.35 2.71 28.52
C SER A 97 -3.22 3.72 29.67
N LEU A 98 -3.62 4.98 29.44
CA LEU A 98 -3.62 6.03 30.46
C LEU A 98 -4.89 5.99 31.33
N GLY A 99 -5.91 5.24 30.88
CA GLY A 99 -7.20 5.12 31.55
C GLY A 99 -7.27 4.03 32.62
N THR A 100 -8.49 3.60 32.91
CA THR A 100 -8.77 2.43 33.76
C THR A 100 -9.86 1.62 33.10
N PRO A 101 -9.54 0.92 31.99
CA PRO A 101 -10.54 0.24 31.18
C PRO A 101 -11.20 -0.90 31.96
N ASP A 102 -12.47 -1.18 31.64
CA ASP A 102 -13.21 -2.27 32.26
C ASP A 102 -12.59 -3.62 31.86
N PRO A 103 -12.51 -4.61 32.78
CA PRO A 103 -11.98 -5.93 32.46
C PRO A 103 -12.74 -6.60 31.30
N GLY A 104 -12.00 -7.13 30.33
CA GLY A 104 -12.52 -7.76 29.12
C GLY A 104 -12.93 -6.79 28.02
N SER A 105 -12.77 -5.47 28.21
CA SER A 105 -13.08 -4.47 27.17
C SER A 105 -12.02 -4.42 26.06
N THR A 106 -12.42 -3.91 24.91
CA THR A 106 -11.51 -3.54 23.81
C THR A 106 -10.42 -2.59 24.28
N GLU A 107 -10.75 -1.62 25.12
CA GLU A 107 -9.81 -0.66 25.68
C GLU A 107 -8.75 -1.36 26.57
N GLU A 108 -9.13 -2.37 27.37
CA GLU A 108 -8.14 -3.13 28.15
C GLU A 108 -7.16 -3.87 27.24
N ARG A 109 -7.66 -4.51 26.17
CA ARG A 109 -6.80 -5.23 25.21
C ARG A 109 -5.87 -4.29 24.45
N MET A 110 -6.38 -3.14 23.99
CA MET A 110 -5.55 -2.10 23.37
C MET A 110 -4.52 -1.51 24.34
N ALA A 111 -4.89 -1.26 25.59
CA ALA A 111 -3.98 -0.78 26.64
C ALA A 111 -2.84 -1.77 26.91
N ALA A 112 -3.15 -3.07 26.92
CA ALA A 112 -2.15 -4.12 27.07
C ALA A 112 -1.18 -4.15 25.88
N MET A 113 -1.70 -4.07 24.65
CA MET A 113 -0.87 -3.99 23.44
C MET A 113 0.00 -2.73 23.43
N TRP A 114 -0.52 -1.56 23.82
CA TRP A 114 0.27 -0.34 23.97
C TRP A 114 1.41 -0.53 24.98
N THR A 115 1.10 -1.02 26.18
CA THR A 115 2.09 -1.18 27.26
C THR A 115 3.23 -2.11 26.85
N ALA A 116 2.93 -3.16 26.09
CA ALA A 116 3.95 -4.08 25.58
C ALA A 116 4.81 -3.48 24.44
N ASN A 117 4.34 -2.41 23.79
CA ASN A 117 4.90 -1.89 22.54
C ASN A 117 5.19 -0.38 22.54
N GLU A 118 5.10 0.30 23.68
CA GLU A 118 5.09 1.77 23.80
C GLU A 118 6.20 2.45 23.00
N ALA A 119 7.45 1.97 23.15
CA ALA A 119 8.59 2.52 22.43
C ALA A 119 8.48 2.33 20.91
N ARG A 120 8.05 1.14 20.47
CA ARG A 120 7.87 0.83 19.03
C ARG A 120 6.76 1.68 18.42
N PHE A 121 5.63 1.82 19.11
CA PHE A 121 4.49 2.60 18.62
C PHE A 121 4.79 4.10 18.59
N THR A 122 5.51 4.62 19.59
CA THR A 122 5.93 6.02 19.62
C THR A 122 6.89 6.34 18.47
N GLU A 123 7.80 5.42 18.13
CA GLU A 123 8.67 5.59 16.97
C GLU A 123 7.88 5.57 15.65
N VAL A 124 6.94 4.63 15.49
CA VAL A 124 6.07 4.57 14.31
C VAL A 124 5.29 5.87 14.15
N GLU A 125 4.65 6.36 15.22
CA GLU A 125 3.92 7.64 15.21
C GLU A 125 4.80 8.79 14.74
N SER A 126 6.01 8.93 15.32
CA SER A 126 6.94 9.99 14.93
C SER A 126 7.33 9.90 13.45
N ARG A 127 7.54 8.69 12.92
CA ARG A 127 7.89 8.46 11.52
C ARG A 127 6.72 8.76 10.58
N MET A 128 5.50 8.37 10.96
CA MET A 128 4.28 8.67 10.20
C MET A 128 3.99 10.16 10.13
N LEU A 129 4.16 10.89 11.24
CA LEU A 129 4.02 12.35 11.27
C LEU A 129 5.06 13.02 10.38
N ALA A 130 6.33 12.61 10.46
CA ALA A 130 7.39 13.14 9.61
C ALA A 130 7.15 12.84 8.11
N TRP A 131 6.67 11.64 7.79
CA TRP A 131 6.34 11.24 6.42
C TRP A 131 5.18 12.03 5.84
N ARG A 132 4.11 12.25 6.63
CA ARG A 132 3.02 13.17 6.27
C ARG A 132 3.54 14.58 6.01
N ASP A 133 4.37 15.11 6.91
CA ASP A 133 4.88 16.48 6.81
C ASP A 133 5.83 16.64 5.60
N ALA A 134 6.48 15.55 5.17
CA ALA A 134 7.27 15.48 3.94
C ALA A 134 6.41 15.31 2.66
N GLY A 135 5.10 15.12 2.78
CA GLY A 135 4.19 14.91 1.66
C GLY A 135 4.22 13.50 1.09
N TYR A 136 4.41 12.48 1.94
CA TYR A 136 4.29 11.06 1.59
C TYR A 136 5.17 10.54 0.42
N PRO A 137 6.45 10.94 0.28
CA PRO A 137 7.30 10.37 -0.76
C PRO A 137 7.65 8.90 -0.44
N THR A 138 7.73 8.02 -1.44
CA THR A 138 8.08 6.59 -1.26
C THR A 138 9.41 6.19 -1.90
N PRO A 139 10.53 6.85 -1.56
CA PRO A 139 11.82 6.50 -2.14
C PRO A 139 12.24 5.08 -1.72
N SER A 140 13.05 4.42 -2.55
CA SER A 140 13.60 3.10 -2.20
C SER A 140 14.51 3.17 -0.98
N GLY A 141 15.12 4.33 -0.70
CA GLY A 141 16.09 4.53 0.38
C GLY A 141 17.43 3.81 0.17
N VAL A 142 17.59 3.06 -0.92
CA VAL A 142 18.78 2.23 -1.19
C VAL A 142 19.63 2.87 -2.28
N GLU A 143 20.91 3.10 -1.98
CA GLU A 143 21.89 3.56 -2.96
C GLU A 143 22.26 2.42 -3.94
N THR A 144 22.21 2.73 -5.23
CA THR A 144 22.56 1.82 -6.33
C THR A 144 23.24 2.62 -7.46
N PHE A 145 23.73 1.95 -8.51
CA PHE A 145 24.28 2.64 -9.68
C PHE A 145 23.27 3.54 -10.43
N TYR A 146 21.96 3.39 -10.18
CA TYR A 146 20.88 4.14 -10.83
C TYR A 146 20.05 5.00 -9.87
N SER A 147 20.35 4.96 -8.57
CA SER A 147 19.62 5.71 -7.55
C SER A 147 20.58 6.20 -6.47
N THR A 148 20.56 7.50 -6.20
CA THR A 148 21.32 8.11 -5.11
C THR A 148 20.31 8.76 -4.15
N PRO A 149 20.05 8.16 -2.97
CA PRO A 149 19.13 8.72 -1.99
C PRO A 149 19.50 10.16 -1.60
N GLY A 150 18.50 11.03 -1.62
CA GLY A 150 18.59 12.40 -1.14
C GLY A 150 18.43 12.52 0.37
N ALA A 151 18.44 13.76 0.86
CA ALA A 151 18.16 14.05 2.27
C ALA A 151 16.68 13.73 2.59
N GLY A 152 16.42 12.95 3.64
CA GLY A 152 15.07 12.55 4.03
C GLY A 152 14.56 11.26 3.36
N ASP A 153 15.28 10.75 2.36
CA ASP A 153 14.83 9.57 1.61
C ASP A 153 14.89 8.31 2.46
N ALA A 154 15.91 8.15 3.31
CA ALA A 154 16.00 7.00 4.20
C ALA A 154 14.82 7.00 5.20
N GLU A 155 14.50 8.15 5.78
CA GLU A 155 13.41 8.30 6.74
C GLU A 155 12.04 8.01 6.12
N SER A 156 11.80 8.52 4.91
CA SER A 156 10.55 8.30 4.16
C SER A 156 10.45 6.88 3.62
N SER A 157 11.58 6.26 3.26
CA SER A 157 11.66 4.85 2.92
C SER A 157 11.27 3.95 4.09
N VAL A 158 11.78 4.24 5.30
CA VAL A 158 11.37 3.49 6.50
C VAL A 158 9.88 3.67 6.79
N ALA A 159 9.35 4.89 6.67
CA ALA A 159 7.92 5.14 6.85
C ALA A 159 7.08 4.34 5.84
N THR A 160 7.51 4.29 4.58
CA THR A 160 6.87 3.49 3.53
C THR A 160 6.82 2.00 3.92
N THR A 161 7.93 1.44 4.44
CA THR A 161 7.97 0.06 4.93
C THR A 161 6.99 -0.16 6.09
N LEU A 162 7.00 0.70 7.09
CA LEU A 162 6.13 0.55 8.26
C LEU A 162 4.65 0.59 7.86
N PHE A 163 4.26 1.55 7.01
CA PHE A 163 2.90 1.67 6.49
C PHE A 163 2.54 0.49 5.59
N GLY A 164 3.41 0.13 4.63
CA GLY A 164 3.21 -0.96 3.68
C GLY A 164 3.10 -2.35 4.32
N HIS A 165 3.62 -2.53 5.53
CA HIS A 165 3.42 -3.75 6.31
C HIS A 165 2.20 -3.70 7.23
N TRP A 166 1.85 -2.52 7.78
CA TRP A 166 0.65 -2.37 8.61
C TRP A 166 -0.64 -2.48 7.79
N PHE A 167 -0.72 -1.74 6.68
CA PHE A 167 -1.99 -1.54 5.98
C PHE A 167 -2.58 -2.84 5.42
N PRO A 168 -1.82 -3.72 4.74
CA PRO A 168 -2.31 -5.05 4.36
C PRO A 168 -2.81 -5.89 5.53
N ARG A 169 -2.16 -5.83 6.70
CA ARG A 169 -2.59 -6.58 7.89
C ARG A 169 -3.88 -6.04 8.47
N PHE A 170 -4.06 -4.72 8.44
CA PHE A 170 -5.33 -4.10 8.80
C PHE A 170 -6.45 -4.60 7.88
N ILE A 171 -6.25 -4.59 6.56
CA ILE A 171 -7.22 -5.14 5.60
C ILE A 171 -7.54 -6.61 5.91
N ARG A 172 -6.51 -7.42 6.14
CA ARG A 172 -6.67 -8.85 6.45
C ARG A 172 -7.49 -9.06 7.72
N GLY A 173 -7.25 -8.26 8.76
CA GLY A 173 -8.01 -8.33 10.01
C GLY A 173 -9.46 -7.85 9.90
N VAL A 174 -9.87 -7.27 8.76
CA VAL A 174 -11.26 -6.82 8.51
C VAL A 174 -12.01 -7.76 7.55
N LEU A 175 -11.31 -8.45 6.65
CA LEU A 175 -11.96 -9.16 5.53
C LEU A 175 -11.67 -10.66 5.45
N ASN A 176 -10.60 -11.17 6.06
CA ASN A 176 -10.16 -12.54 5.77
C ASN A 176 -10.95 -13.64 6.49
N ASP A 177 -11.54 -13.32 7.64
CA ASP A 177 -12.31 -14.23 8.48
C ASP A 177 -13.76 -14.35 8.00
N GLU A 178 -14.24 -13.40 7.18
CA GLU A 178 -15.60 -13.37 6.61
C GLU A 178 -15.94 -14.49 5.61
N GLY A 179 -14.98 -15.37 5.31
CA GLY A 179 -15.19 -16.51 4.42
C GLY A 179 -15.46 -16.10 2.97
N ILE A 180 -15.12 -14.86 2.57
CA ILE A 180 -15.23 -14.38 1.18
C ILE A 180 -14.29 -15.23 0.31
N PRO A 181 -14.83 -16.03 -0.64
CA PRO A 181 -13.98 -16.90 -1.43
C PRO A 181 -12.95 -16.11 -2.23
N ARG A 182 -11.66 -16.40 -2.02
CA ARG A 182 -10.56 -15.72 -2.76
C ARG A 182 -10.62 -15.93 -4.28
N ASN A 183 -11.35 -16.93 -4.74
CA ASN A 183 -11.60 -17.23 -6.14
C ASN A 183 -12.90 -16.60 -6.68
N LEU A 184 -13.60 -15.76 -5.89
CA LEU A 184 -14.57 -14.85 -6.50
C LEU A 184 -13.87 -14.02 -7.57
N SER A 185 -14.66 -13.51 -8.52
CA SER A 185 -14.17 -12.69 -9.62
C SER A 185 -13.11 -11.68 -9.12
N PRO A 186 -12.01 -11.45 -9.85
CA PRO A 186 -11.08 -10.36 -9.58
C PRO A 186 -11.78 -8.98 -9.50
N ALA A 187 -12.97 -8.87 -10.09
CA ALA A 187 -13.86 -7.72 -9.92
C ALA A 187 -14.55 -7.63 -8.53
N VAL A 188 -14.24 -8.51 -7.59
CA VAL A 188 -14.76 -8.52 -6.22
C VAL A 188 -13.63 -8.70 -5.21
N THR A 189 -12.59 -9.45 -5.56
CA THR A 189 -11.43 -9.75 -4.70
C THR A 189 -10.14 -9.03 -5.10
N GLY A 190 -10.15 -8.25 -6.18
CA GLY A 190 -9.01 -7.46 -6.63
C GLY A 190 -8.81 -6.18 -5.80
N ASP A 191 -7.58 -5.67 -5.81
CA ASP A 191 -7.15 -4.57 -4.93
C ASP A 191 -8.08 -3.34 -5.01
N THR A 192 -8.57 -2.96 -6.19
CA THR A 192 -9.54 -1.87 -6.39
C THR A 192 -10.78 -2.01 -5.50
N TYR A 193 -11.43 -3.17 -5.49
CA TYR A 193 -12.66 -3.39 -4.73
C TYR A 193 -12.40 -3.57 -3.25
N THR A 194 -11.28 -4.19 -2.90
CA THR A 194 -10.78 -4.23 -1.52
C THR A 194 -10.62 -2.82 -0.98
N MET A 195 -9.97 -1.92 -1.72
CA MET A 195 -9.79 -0.53 -1.31
C MET A 195 -11.11 0.23 -1.16
N MET A 196 -11.99 0.15 -2.16
CA MET A 196 -13.31 0.80 -2.09
C MET A 196 -14.11 0.30 -0.88
N THR A 197 -14.08 -1.01 -0.61
CA THR A 197 -14.75 -1.61 0.55
C THR A 197 -14.17 -1.07 1.84
N ILE A 198 -12.84 -1.13 2.02
CA ILE A 198 -12.18 -0.66 3.23
C ILE A 198 -12.44 0.84 3.46
N GLN A 199 -12.41 1.66 2.40
CA GLN A 199 -12.75 3.07 2.49
C GLN A 199 -14.19 3.30 2.97
N LEU A 200 -15.18 2.60 2.39
CA LEU A 200 -16.58 2.66 2.82
C LEU A 200 -16.74 2.24 4.29
N LEU A 201 -16.09 1.16 4.71
CA LEU A 201 -16.16 0.67 6.09
C LEU A 201 -15.58 1.68 7.08
N VAL A 202 -14.41 2.27 6.77
CA VAL A 202 -13.74 3.26 7.62
C VAL A 202 -14.52 4.56 7.69
N ASN A 203 -15.04 5.06 6.56
CA ASN A 203 -15.82 6.31 6.49
C ASN A 203 -17.22 6.15 7.10
N GLY A 204 -17.80 4.94 7.05
CA GLY A 204 -19.10 4.62 7.65
C GLY A 204 -19.08 4.44 9.16
N ARG A 205 -17.92 4.61 9.81
CA ARG A 205 -17.83 4.65 11.28
C ARG A 205 -18.48 5.92 11.83
N GLY A 206 -19.09 5.81 13.00
CA GLY A 206 -19.63 6.93 13.75
C GLY A 206 -21.16 6.97 13.81
N ASP A 207 -21.66 8.07 14.38
CA ASP A 207 -23.07 8.25 14.68
C ASP A 207 -23.92 8.38 13.41
N GLY A 208 -25.03 7.65 13.36
CA GLY A 208 -26.03 7.78 12.30
C GLY A 208 -25.71 7.06 11.00
N ASN A 209 -24.72 6.16 10.97
CA ASN A 209 -24.32 5.39 9.80
C ASN A 209 -24.01 6.30 8.58
N PRO A 210 -22.90 7.07 8.61
CA PRO A 210 -22.63 8.13 7.65
C PRO A 210 -22.65 7.69 6.18
N GLU A 211 -22.18 6.47 5.90
CA GLU A 211 -22.13 5.88 4.55
C GLU A 211 -23.30 4.92 4.27
N GLY A 212 -24.28 4.82 5.18
CA GLY A 212 -25.46 3.97 4.98
C GLY A 212 -25.13 2.47 4.88
N LEU A 213 -24.08 2.01 5.55
CA LEU A 213 -23.62 0.61 5.51
C LEU A 213 -24.72 -0.34 5.98
N GLY A 214 -25.00 -1.39 5.19
CA GLY A 214 -25.91 -2.46 5.60
C GLY A 214 -25.37 -3.29 6.78
N SER A 215 -24.06 -3.27 6.99
CA SER A 215 -23.34 -3.95 8.06
C SER A 215 -23.18 -3.09 9.33
N TRP A 216 -23.71 -1.87 9.38
CA TRP A 216 -23.49 -0.98 10.52
C TRP A 216 -24.19 -1.48 11.79
N ASN A 217 -23.45 -1.55 12.89
CA ASN A 217 -23.93 -1.98 14.19
C ASN A 217 -24.11 -0.76 15.13
N PRO A 218 -25.32 -0.48 15.64
CA PRO A 218 -25.55 0.67 16.53
C PRO A 218 -24.83 0.59 17.87
N ALA A 219 -24.47 -0.61 18.34
CA ALA A 219 -23.78 -0.80 19.61
C ALA A 219 -22.32 -0.34 19.53
N THR A 220 -21.63 -0.69 18.44
CA THR A 220 -20.22 -0.32 18.20
C THR A 220 -20.07 0.97 17.39
N ARG A 221 -21.12 1.37 16.67
CA ARG A 221 -21.15 2.48 15.70
C ARG A 221 -20.19 2.28 14.53
N GLU A 222 -19.89 1.03 14.20
CA GLU A 222 -18.99 0.64 13.13
C GLU A 222 -19.60 -0.55 12.35
N SER A 223 -18.98 -0.96 11.25
CA SER A 223 -19.37 -2.19 10.55
C SER A 223 -19.15 -3.42 11.43
N VAL A 224 -20.02 -4.43 11.33
CA VAL A 224 -19.80 -5.76 11.95
C VAL A 224 -18.55 -6.46 11.44
N PHE A 225 -18.01 -6.06 10.29
CA PHE A 225 -16.72 -6.56 9.75
C PHE A 225 -15.50 -6.06 10.52
N PHE A 226 -15.66 -5.15 11.49
CA PHE A 226 -14.60 -4.79 12.41
C PHE A 226 -14.65 -5.70 13.65
N ASP A 227 -14.62 -7.00 13.41
CA ASP A 227 -14.70 -8.09 14.38
C ASP A 227 -13.76 -9.22 13.92
N ASP A 228 -13.35 -10.10 14.84
CA ASP A 228 -12.71 -11.37 14.49
C ASP A 228 -13.63 -12.51 14.88
N ILE A 229 -14.29 -13.14 13.90
CA ILE A 229 -15.33 -14.15 14.15
C ILE A 229 -14.82 -15.42 14.84
N ASP A 230 -13.50 -15.63 14.86
CA ASP A 230 -12.86 -16.74 15.56
C ASP A 230 -12.63 -16.43 17.04
N THR A 231 -12.88 -15.20 17.49
CA THR A 231 -12.85 -14.78 18.89
C THR A 231 -14.25 -14.73 19.51
N PRO A 232 -14.39 -14.97 20.83
CA PRO A 232 -15.66 -14.78 21.52
C PRO A 232 -15.95 -13.32 21.88
N GLU A 233 -14.96 -12.44 21.78
CA GLU A 233 -15.10 -11.01 21.99
C GLU A 233 -15.73 -10.31 20.78
N THR A 234 -16.02 -9.02 20.90
CA THR A 234 -16.31 -8.16 19.74
C THR A 234 -15.25 -7.08 19.69
N GLU A 235 -14.48 -7.04 18.63
CA GLU A 235 -13.45 -6.03 18.44
C GLU A 235 -14.02 -4.70 17.93
N SER A 236 -13.12 -3.71 17.81
CA SER A 236 -13.37 -2.47 17.08
C SER A 236 -12.36 -2.31 15.96
N SER A 237 -12.65 -1.42 15.03
CA SER A 237 -11.72 -1.04 13.95
C SER A 237 -10.36 -0.62 14.49
N ARG A 238 -10.35 0.05 15.65
CA ARG A 238 -9.12 0.50 16.32
C ARG A 238 -8.33 -0.68 16.88
N GLU A 239 -9.00 -1.63 17.52
CA GLU A 239 -8.35 -2.81 18.07
C GLU A 239 -7.70 -3.67 16.98
N ILE A 240 -8.41 -3.91 15.88
CA ILE A 240 -7.88 -4.59 14.69
C ILE A 240 -6.67 -3.83 14.16
N GLY A 241 -6.75 -2.49 14.09
CA GLY A 241 -5.62 -1.64 13.71
C GLY A 241 -4.39 -1.80 14.61
N VAL A 242 -4.58 -1.90 15.93
CA VAL A 242 -3.48 -2.09 16.89
C VAL A 242 -2.87 -3.48 16.73
N ARG A 243 -3.71 -4.52 16.58
CA ARG A 243 -3.27 -5.90 16.34
C ARG A 243 -2.44 -6.00 15.07
N ALA A 244 -2.92 -5.40 13.98
CA ALA A 244 -2.20 -5.31 12.71
C ALA A 244 -0.84 -4.61 12.85
N LEU A 245 -0.73 -3.58 13.70
CA LEU A 245 0.54 -2.89 13.96
C LEU A 245 1.52 -3.77 14.74
N VAL A 246 1.04 -4.50 15.76
CA VAL A 246 1.87 -5.48 16.47
C VAL A 246 2.39 -6.54 15.50
N GLU A 247 1.50 -7.14 14.70
CA GLU A 247 1.86 -8.16 13.72
C GLU A 247 2.85 -7.66 12.66
N ALA A 248 2.69 -6.42 12.19
CA ALA A 248 3.61 -5.79 11.24
C ALA A 248 5.01 -5.65 11.84
N LEU A 249 5.09 -5.14 13.07
CA LEU A 249 6.37 -4.90 13.75
C LEU A 249 7.08 -6.19 14.16
N ASP A 250 6.33 -7.21 14.56
CA ASP A 250 6.89 -8.53 14.88
C ASP A 250 7.39 -9.23 13.60
N PHE A 251 6.67 -9.09 12.47
CA PHE A 251 7.16 -9.57 11.17
C PHE A 251 8.45 -8.85 10.76
N LEU A 252 8.49 -7.52 10.87
CA LEU A 252 9.65 -6.72 10.49
C LEU A 252 10.87 -6.99 11.38
N LEU A 253 10.65 -7.36 12.65
CA LEU A 253 11.72 -7.75 13.58
C LEU A 253 12.31 -9.14 13.25
N ALA A 254 11.51 -10.05 12.70
CA ALA A 254 11.94 -11.42 12.41
C ALA A 254 13.14 -11.45 11.45
N GLU A 255 13.93 -12.54 11.50
CA GLU A 255 15.04 -12.75 10.57
C GLU A 255 14.55 -12.80 9.12
N PRO A 256 15.33 -12.30 8.15
CA PRO A 256 15.03 -12.49 6.74
C PRO A 256 15.03 -13.98 6.41
N THR A 257 14.03 -14.43 5.66
CA THR A 257 13.96 -15.82 5.20
C THR A 257 14.94 -16.08 4.07
N GLU A 258 15.15 -15.06 3.24
CA GLU A 258 16.14 -14.98 2.16
C GLU A 258 16.57 -13.52 1.99
N PRO A 259 17.69 -13.23 1.31
CA PRO A 259 18.07 -11.84 1.01
C PRO A 259 16.95 -11.08 0.30
N GLY A 260 16.47 -10.02 0.95
CA GLY A 260 15.39 -9.18 0.43
C GLY A 260 13.98 -9.72 0.64
N VAL A 261 13.80 -10.75 1.46
CA VAL A 261 12.50 -11.39 1.77
C VAL A 261 12.34 -11.56 3.28
N GLY A 262 11.13 -11.38 3.80
CA GLY A 262 10.84 -11.52 5.23
C GLY A 262 11.16 -10.26 6.05
N GLY A 263 11.38 -10.45 7.36
CA GLY A 263 11.74 -9.35 8.27
C GLY A 263 13.20 -8.90 8.11
N PHE A 264 13.62 -7.90 8.89
CA PHE A 264 14.94 -7.28 8.85
C PHE A 264 15.93 -7.83 9.88
N GLY A 265 15.49 -8.68 10.81
CA GLY A 265 16.33 -9.25 11.87
C GLY A 265 16.89 -8.20 12.85
N SER A 266 16.27 -7.03 12.94
CA SER A 266 16.76 -5.90 13.73
C SER A 266 15.61 -5.19 14.42
N ALA A 267 15.83 -4.75 15.66
CA ALA A 267 14.89 -3.86 16.36
C ALA A 267 15.07 -2.38 15.98
N ASP A 268 16.17 -2.06 15.28
CA ASP A 268 16.45 -0.71 14.79
C ASP A 268 15.67 -0.45 13.49
N MET A 269 14.54 0.24 13.60
CA MET A 269 13.68 0.54 12.45
C MET A 269 14.37 1.45 11.42
N SER A 270 15.46 2.15 11.76
CA SER A 270 16.21 2.95 10.78
C SER A 270 16.81 2.10 9.66
N THR A 271 16.91 0.79 9.87
CA THR A 271 17.39 -0.19 8.87
C THR A 271 16.30 -0.67 7.91
N TYR A 272 15.02 -0.34 8.15
CA TYR A 272 13.87 -0.87 7.42
C TYR A 272 13.65 -0.19 6.06
N LEU A 273 14.70 -0.09 5.24
CA LEU A 273 14.62 0.58 3.95
C LEU A 273 13.70 -0.20 2.99
N TRP A 274 12.73 0.52 2.42
CA TRP A 274 11.69 -0.02 1.54
C TRP A 274 12.26 -0.81 0.37
N GLY A 275 13.27 -0.25 -0.30
CA GLY A 275 13.91 -0.87 -1.46
C GLY A 275 14.64 -2.18 -1.16
N LEU A 276 14.88 -2.51 0.12
CA LEU A 276 15.41 -3.82 0.49
C LEU A 276 14.34 -4.92 0.46
N ARG A 277 13.05 -4.59 0.37
CA ARG A 277 11.94 -5.55 0.23
C ARG A 277 11.16 -5.32 -1.06
N HIS A 278 10.95 -4.06 -1.41
CA HIS A 278 10.27 -3.63 -2.61
C HIS A 278 11.22 -3.55 -3.80
N GLN A 279 11.09 -4.51 -4.71
CA GLN A 279 12.03 -4.71 -5.81
C GLN A 279 11.29 -4.98 -7.12
N VAL A 280 11.81 -4.43 -8.22
CA VAL A 280 11.32 -4.74 -9.57
C VAL A 280 12.02 -5.99 -10.12
N ARG A 281 11.21 -6.91 -10.65
CA ARG A 281 11.63 -8.15 -11.29
C ARG A 281 11.62 -7.99 -12.81
N PHE A 282 12.78 -8.17 -13.42
CA PHE A 282 12.94 -8.22 -14.87
C PHE A 282 13.02 -9.67 -15.32
N GLU A 283 11.87 -10.32 -15.31
CA GLU A 283 11.72 -11.70 -15.71
C GLU A 283 11.55 -11.82 -17.23
N SER A 284 11.99 -12.95 -17.78
CA SER A 284 11.81 -13.23 -19.20
C SER A 284 10.33 -13.37 -19.55
N LEU A 285 9.87 -12.64 -20.59
CA LEU A 285 8.52 -12.79 -21.14
C LEU A 285 8.22 -14.23 -21.61
N LEU A 286 9.26 -15.00 -21.94
CA LEU A 286 9.13 -16.42 -22.31
C LEU A 286 8.60 -17.28 -21.17
N ALA A 287 8.77 -16.86 -19.90
CA ALA A 287 8.28 -17.59 -18.74
C ALA A 287 6.74 -17.64 -18.73
N GLY A 288 6.06 -16.55 -19.07
CA GLY A 288 4.60 -16.52 -19.19
C GLY A 288 4.07 -17.39 -20.33
N PHE A 289 4.82 -17.55 -21.43
CA PHE A 289 4.42 -18.37 -22.57
C PHE A 289 4.60 -19.88 -22.36
N LEU A 290 5.61 -20.26 -21.58
CA LEU A 290 5.93 -21.67 -21.36
C LEU A 290 5.23 -22.26 -20.13
N GLY A 291 4.59 -21.43 -19.30
CA GLY A 291 3.88 -21.83 -18.09
C GLY A 291 4.81 -22.46 -17.05
N ASP A 292 4.23 -23.12 -16.05
CA ASP A 292 4.92 -23.86 -14.98
C ASP A 292 5.56 -25.18 -15.50
N ALA A 293 6.14 -25.12 -16.70
CA ALA A 293 6.78 -26.23 -17.37
C ALA A 293 8.09 -26.57 -16.66
N GLY A 294 7.97 -27.38 -15.61
CA GLY A 294 9.06 -28.06 -14.95
C GLY A 294 10.10 -28.58 -15.94
N GLY A 295 11.37 -28.36 -15.61
CA GLY A 295 12.53 -28.68 -16.45
C GLY A 295 13.06 -27.50 -17.28
N LEU A 296 12.22 -26.53 -17.67
CA LEU A 296 12.64 -25.33 -18.41
C LEU A 296 12.80 -24.08 -17.53
N GLY A 297 12.36 -24.12 -16.26
CA GLY A 297 12.51 -22.99 -15.33
C GLY A 297 13.95 -22.51 -15.18
N ALA A 298 14.92 -23.42 -15.08
CA ALA A 298 16.34 -23.08 -15.04
C ALA A 298 16.83 -22.41 -16.35
N LEU A 299 16.26 -22.78 -17.50
CA LEU A 299 16.56 -22.15 -18.80
C LEU A 299 15.94 -20.74 -18.88
N LEU A 300 14.73 -20.56 -18.34
CA LEU A 300 14.04 -19.27 -18.28
C LEU A 300 14.73 -18.29 -17.32
N ASP A 301 15.21 -18.78 -16.18
CA ASP A 301 16.02 -18.00 -15.22
C ASP A 301 17.30 -17.44 -15.86
N MET A 302 17.87 -18.14 -16.85
CA MET A 302 19.01 -17.64 -17.63
C MET A 302 18.65 -16.44 -18.53
N PHE A 303 17.39 -16.06 -18.67
CA PHE A 303 17.02 -14.87 -19.44
C PHE A 303 16.61 -13.69 -18.56
N ASN A 304 16.51 -13.90 -17.25
CA ASN A 304 16.19 -12.83 -16.30
C ASN A 304 17.35 -11.81 -16.23
N VAL A 305 17.00 -10.55 -16.01
CA VAL A 305 17.97 -9.52 -15.63
C VAL A 305 17.96 -9.43 -14.12
N THR A 306 19.08 -9.75 -13.49
CA THR A 306 19.26 -9.83 -12.04
C THR A 306 20.48 -9.03 -11.61
N THR A 307 20.60 -8.76 -10.32
CA THR A 307 21.78 -8.12 -9.71
C THR A 307 23.07 -8.90 -9.93
N SER A 308 23.01 -10.23 -10.09
CA SER A 308 24.19 -11.03 -10.44
C SER A 308 24.74 -10.72 -11.84
N ARG A 309 23.91 -10.19 -12.75
CA ARG A 309 24.31 -9.72 -14.09
C ARG A 309 24.63 -8.24 -14.12
N MET A 310 23.91 -7.46 -13.32
CA MET A 310 24.04 -6.02 -13.22
C MET A 310 24.11 -5.64 -11.73
N PRO A 311 25.30 -5.75 -11.11
CA PRO A 311 25.46 -5.51 -9.67
C PRO A 311 25.01 -4.12 -9.25
N LEU A 312 24.41 -4.03 -8.07
CA LEU A 312 23.86 -2.77 -7.55
C LEU A 312 24.95 -1.73 -7.26
N ALA A 313 26.16 -2.17 -6.93
CA ALA A 313 27.36 -1.35 -6.84
C ALA A 313 28.60 -2.22 -7.12
N ALA A 314 29.75 -1.57 -7.34
CA ALA A 314 31.03 -2.26 -7.40
C ALA A 314 31.44 -2.76 -6.01
N ASP A 315 31.91 -4.00 -5.92
CA ASP A 315 32.55 -4.58 -4.73
C ASP A 315 31.76 -4.45 -3.41
N LEU A 316 30.45 -4.74 -3.44
CA LEU A 316 29.62 -4.77 -2.22
C LEU A 316 30.21 -5.75 -1.18
N PRO A 317 30.43 -5.30 0.07
CA PRO A 317 30.80 -6.18 1.18
C PRO A 317 29.77 -7.29 1.38
N ALA A 318 30.22 -8.47 1.84
CA ALA A 318 29.32 -9.61 2.05
C ALA A 318 28.26 -9.38 3.15
N ASP A 319 28.53 -8.45 4.08
CA ASP A 319 27.64 -8.00 5.15
C ASP A 319 26.75 -6.82 4.73
N ASP A 320 26.90 -6.28 3.51
CA ASP A 320 26.01 -5.26 2.99
C ASP A 320 24.65 -5.88 2.62
N PRO A 321 23.52 -5.33 3.09
CA PRO A 321 22.19 -5.90 2.83
C PRO A 321 21.83 -5.96 1.34
N ARG A 322 22.51 -5.18 0.48
CA ARG A 322 22.34 -5.21 -0.98
C ARG A 322 23.02 -6.40 -1.64
N ALA A 323 24.06 -6.98 -1.02
CA ALA A 323 24.92 -7.98 -1.66
C ALA A 323 24.18 -9.27 -2.03
N GLY A 324 23.15 -9.63 -1.27
CA GLY A 324 22.35 -10.83 -1.52
C GLY A 324 21.09 -10.60 -2.36
N LEU A 325 20.69 -9.35 -2.63
CA LEU A 325 19.44 -9.07 -3.34
C LEU A 325 19.47 -9.67 -4.74
N ARG A 326 18.41 -10.38 -5.14
CA ARG A 326 18.26 -10.92 -6.49
C ARG A 326 17.78 -9.86 -7.49
N TRP A 327 16.94 -8.95 -7.03
CA TRP A 327 16.18 -7.99 -7.83
C TRP A 327 16.59 -6.55 -7.49
N PHE A 328 15.98 -5.58 -8.18
CA PHE A 328 16.41 -4.19 -8.15
C PHE A 328 15.52 -3.36 -7.22
N PRO A 329 16.06 -2.73 -6.15
CA PRO A 329 15.32 -1.80 -5.31
C PRO A 329 14.53 -0.76 -6.11
N ARG A 330 13.25 -0.56 -5.78
CA ARG A 330 12.36 0.36 -6.51
C ARG A 330 11.65 1.33 -5.55
N PRO A 331 11.60 2.65 -5.81
CA PRO A 331 10.68 3.55 -5.11
C PRO A 331 9.25 3.30 -5.59
N GLY A 332 8.26 3.89 -4.93
CA GLY A 332 6.86 3.66 -5.26
C GLY A 332 6.17 2.72 -4.29
N ASP A 333 4.85 2.72 -4.31
CA ASP A 333 4.00 1.83 -3.52
C ASP A 333 2.70 1.53 -4.29
N GLN A 334 1.69 1.00 -3.59
CA GLN A 334 0.44 0.60 -4.23
C GLN A 334 -0.34 1.83 -4.77
N PHE A 335 -0.73 1.77 -6.03
CA PHE A 335 -1.49 2.79 -6.77
C PHE A 335 -0.76 4.13 -6.98
N ASP A 336 0.56 4.10 -7.13
CA ASP A 336 1.35 5.24 -7.55
C ASP A 336 1.32 5.49 -9.08
N VAL A 337 1.77 6.68 -9.48
CA VAL A 337 1.87 7.04 -10.91
C VAL A 337 2.95 6.21 -11.57
N ASP A 338 4.14 6.17 -10.95
CA ASP A 338 5.28 5.35 -11.37
C ASP A 338 5.09 3.87 -11.00
N ALA A 339 4.19 3.23 -11.72
CA ALA A 339 3.65 1.90 -11.42
C ALA A 339 4.66 0.93 -10.78
N ALA A 340 4.52 0.76 -9.46
CA ALA A 340 5.34 -0.15 -8.67
C ALA A 340 4.51 -1.10 -7.77
N ASN A 341 3.22 -1.27 -8.08
CA ASN A 341 2.24 -2.02 -7.27
C ASN A 341 2.74 -3.35 -6.68
N PRO A 342 3.01 -3.42 -5.36
CA PRO A 342 3.37 -4.67 -4.68
C PRO A 342 2.17 -5.57 -4.37
N GLY A 343 0.94 -5.06 -4.47
CA GLY A 343 -0.27 -5.72 -4.00
C GLY A 343 -0.51 -5.53 -2.50
N LEU A 344 -1.50 -6.25 -1.97
CA LEU A 344 -2.00 -6.10 -0.59
C LEU A 344 -1.77 -7.35 0.28
N ASP A 345 -0.75 -8.17 0.00
CA ASP A 345 -0.49 -9.38 0.81
C ASP A 345 0.24 -9.11 2.14
N GLY A 346 1.07 -8.05 2.18
CA GLY A 346 1.81 -7.60 3.37
C GLY A 346 3.08 -8.39 3.72
N GLU A 347 3.53 -9.29 2.84
CA GLU A 347 4.67 -10.18 3.04
C GLU A 347 5.67 -10.12 1.88
N THR A 348 5.18 -10.00 0.64
CA THR A 348 5.98 -9.91 -0.59
C THR A 348 5.72 -8.59 -1.29
N PHE A 349 6.79 -7.85 -1.59
CA PHE A 349 6.68 -6.51 -2.19
C PHE A 349 7.39 -6.43 -3.54
N SER A 350 7.79 -7.57 -4.12
CA SER A 350 8.45 -7.58 -5.42
C SER A 350 7.46 -7.72 -6.56
N HIS A 351 7.50 -6.80 -7.52
CA HIS A 351 6.58 -6.76 -8.65
C HIS A 351 7.30 -7.06 -9.97
N GLY A 352 6.56 -7.60 -10.95
CA GLY A 352 7.08 -7.93 -12.28
C GLY A 352 7.08 -6.75 -13.25
N SER A 353 7.46 -7.02 -14.50
CA SER A 353 7.44 -6.04 -15.59
C SER A 353 6.07 -6.02 -16.30
N GLY A 354 5.38 -4.88 -16.28
CA GLY A 354 4.19 -4.62 -17.10
C GLY A 354 3.52 -3.30 -16.71
N PRO A 355 2.95 -2.53 -17.67
CA PRO A 355 2.07 -1.43 -17.34
C PRO A 355 0.77 -2.01 -16.77
N VAL A 356 0.67 -2.05 -15.44
CA VAL A 356 -0.55 -2.13 -14.60
C VAL A 356 -1.59 -3.19 -14.99
N PHE A 357 -1.71 -4.21 -14.11
CA PHE A 357 -2.64 -5.36 -14.07
C PHE A 357 -2.39 -6.50 -15.06
#